data_AF-A0A3Q1FZH8-F1
#
_entry.id   AF-A0A3Q1FZH8-F1
#
_cell.length_a   1.000
_cell.length_b   1.000
_cell.length_c   1.000
_cell.angle_alpha   90.00
_cell.angle_beta   90.00
_cell.angle_gamma   90.00
#
_symmetry.space_group_name_H-M   'P 1'
#
loop_
_entity.id
_entity.type
_entity.pdbx_description
1 polymer ?
#
loop_
_entity_poly.entity_id
_entity_poly.type
_entity_poly.pdbx_seq_one_letter_code
_entity_poly.pdbx_strand_id
1 'polypeptide(L)'
;MFSIHSAASSLSVLLSSVLQLKLQQRRTREELVSQGIMPPLKSSASFHEQRRSLERARTEDYLKRKIRSRPERSELIRMHILEETLAEPSLQAKQLQLKRARLADNLNDKIAQRPGPMELIHKNILPVHSSIRQYKYRVLCCSDIRSIIIDFVYEVFMVTVVSIISSL
;
A
#
# COMPACT_ATOMS: atom_id res chain seq x y z
N MET A 1 49.75 21.47 -53.21
CA MET A 1 48.88 20.28 -53.18
C MET A 1 49.08 19.39 -51.94
N PHE A 2 50.31 19.10 -51.49
CA PHE A 2 50.57 18.24 -50.32
C PHE A 2 50.00 18.73 -48.97
N SER A 3 50.01 20.04 -48.67
CA SER A 3 49.51 20.56 -47.37
C SER A 3 47.99 20.47 -47.19
N ILE A 4 47.22 20.56 -48.28
CA ILE A 4 45.75 20.48 -48.22
C ILE A 4 45.30 19.04 -47.98
N HIS A 5 45.98 18.06 -48.60
CA HIS A 5 45.72 16.64 -48.38
C HIS A 5 46.07 16.21 -46.94
N SER A 6 47.15 16.75 -46.39
CA SER A 6 47.56 16.52 -44.99
C SER A 6 46.55 17.10 -43.99
N ALA A 7 46.06 18.32 -44.23
CA ALA A 7 45.03 18.95 -43.39
C ALA A 7 43.65 18.27 -43.49
N ALA A 8 43.28 17.77 -44.68
CA ALA A 8 42.06 16.98 -44.85
C ALA A 8 42.14 15.63 -44.10
N SER A 9 43.32 14.98 -44.12
CA SER A 9 43.59 13.77 -43.33
C SER A 9 43.60 14.04 -41.83
N SER A 10 44.14 15.17 -41.36
CA SER A 10 44.11 15.48 -39.93
C SER A 10 42.70 15.81 -39.44
N LEU A 11 41.90 16.52 -40.24
CA LEU A 11 40.49 16.80 -39.92
C LEU A 11 39.65 15.51 -39.88
N SER A 12 39.87 14.58 -40.81
CA SER A 12 39.17 13.29 -40.83
C SER A 12 39.50 12.42 -39.61
N VAL A 13 40.76 12.43 -39.17
CA VAL A 13 41.20 11.73 -37.96
C VAL A 13 40.57 12.35 -36.70
N LEU A 14 40.48 13.68 -36.62
CA LEU A 14 39.80 14.38 -35.52
C LEU A 14 38.28 14.10 -35.50
N LEU A 15 37.64 14.07 -36.66
CA LEU A 15 36.21 13.72 -36.77
C LEU A 15 35.96 12.28 -36.31
N SER A 16 36.83 11.34 -36.69
CA SER A 16 36.76 9.94 -36.27
C SER A 16 36.90 9.79 -34.75
N SER A 17 37.89 10.47 -34.15
CA SER A 17 38.13 10.40 -32.71
C SER A 17 36.99 11.00 -31.88
N VAL A 18 36.45 12.15 -32.30
CA VAL A 18 35.28 12.77 -31.65
C VAL A 18 34.05 11.87 -31.76
N LEU A 19 33.80 11.27 -32.92
CA LEU A 19 32.67 10.36 -33.12
C LEU A 19 32.79 9.13 -32.21
N GLN A 20 33.97 8.54 -32.10
CA GLN A 20 34.21 7.39 -31.22
C GLN A 20 33.90 7.72 -29.76
N LEU A 21 34.32 8.88 -29.26
CA LEU A 21 33.97 9.34 -27.91
C LEU A 21 32.46 9.54 -27.73
N LYS A 22 31.78 10.16 -28.71
CA LYS A 22 30.32 10.37 -28.67
C LYS A 22 29.54 9.05 -28.70
N LEU A 23 30.03 8.05 -29.42
CA LEU A 23 29.42 6.72 -29.47
C LEU A 23 29.61 5.95 -28.16
N GLN A 24 30.73 6.13 -27.45
CA GLN A 24 30.94 5.54 -26.12
C GLN A 24 30.06 6.20 -25.05
N GLN A 25 29.84 7.51 -25.15
CA GLN A 25 28.99 8.27 -24.22
C GLN A 25 27.49 8.18 -24.54
N ARG A 26 27.09 7.39 -25.54
CA ARG A 26 25.68 7.27 -25.93
C ARG A 26 24.89 6.45 -24.90
N ARG A 27 23.66 6.88 -24.64
CA ARG A 27 22.69 6.11 -23.86
C ARG A 27 22.20 4.90 -24.65
N THR A 28 21.78 3.86 -23.93
CA THR A 28 21.17 2.68 -24.56
C THR A 28 19.84 3.06 -25.21
N ARG A 29 19.39 2.29 -26.21
CA ARG A 29 18.13 2.60 -26.88
C ARG A 29 16.95 2.40 -25.94
N GLU A 30 17.07 1.42 -25.04
CA GLU A 30 16.12 1.08 -23.98
C GLU A 30 15.93 2.26 -23.03
N GLU A 31 17.01 2.90 -22.57
CA GLU A 31 16.95 4.12 -21.75
C GLU A 31 16.24 5.27 -22.46
N LEU A 32 16.52 5.49 -23.75
CA LEU A 32 15.87 6.55 -24.53
C LEU A 32 14.36 6.32 -24.70
N VAL A 33 13.93 5.07 -24.84
CA VAL A 33 12.51 4.70 -24.87
C VAL A 33 11.86 4.91 -23.50
N SER A 34 12.54 4.50 -22.42
CA SER A 34 12.08 4.71 -21.04
C SER A 34 11.87 6.19 -20.71
N GLN A 35 12.75 7.06 -21.22
CA GLN A 35 12.64 8.52 -21.09
C GLN A 35 11.65 9.17 -22.06
N GLY A 36 11.00 8.40 -22.94
CA GLY A 36 10.02 8.91 -23.91
C GLY A 36 10.63 9.71 -25.08
N ILE A 37 11.95 9.64 -25.30
CA ILE A 37 12.63 10.31 -26.42
C ILE A 37 12.41 9.51 -27.72
N MET A 38 12.48 8.19 -27.64
CA MET A 38 12.38 7.27 -28.79
C MET A 38 11.07 6.45 -28.75
N PRO A 39 10.48 6.12 -29.92
CA PRO A 39 9.40 5.13 -30.02
C PRO A 39 9.74 3.76 -29.43
N PRO A 40 8.76 3.01 -28.90
CA PRO A 40 8.97 1.66 -28.37
C PRO A 40 9.61 0.70 -29.39
N LEU A 41 10.60 -0.07 -28.93
CA LEU A 41 11.39 -0.99 -29.76
C LEU A 41 10.58 -2.06 -30.48
N LYS A 42 9.50 -2.51 -29.85
CA LYS A 42 8.63 -3.59 -30.36
C LYS A 42 7.61 -3.11 -31.39
N SER A 43 7.46 -1.80 -31.57
CA SER A 43 6.52 -1.22 -32.52
C SER A 43 7.24 -0.74 -33.79
N SER A 44 6.59 -0.89 -34.93
CA SER A 44 7.11 -0.37 -36.20
C SER A 44 7.18 1.16 -36.17
N ALA A 45 8.30 1.71 -36.65
CA ALA A 45 8.53 3.15 -36.65
C ALA A 45 7.56 3.91 -37.59
N SER A 46 7.13 3.29 -38.69
CA SER A 46 6.25 3.89 -39.69
C SER A 46 4.85 4.20 -39.18
N PHE A 47 4.32 3.37 -38.28
CA PHE A 47 2.96 3.47 -37.75
C PHE A 47 2.90 4.06 -36.34
N HIS A 48 3.98 4.66 -35.87
CA HIS A 48 4.07 5.16 -34.51
C HIS A 48 3.00 6.22 -34.21
N GLU A 49 2.74 7.13 -35.17
CA GLU A 49 1.77 8.20 -34.98
C GLU A 49 0.32 7.69 -34.98
N GLN A 50 -0.01 6.77 -35.88
CA GLN A 50 -1.33 6.13 -35.93
C GLN A 50 -1.59 5.33 -34.64
N ARG A 51 -0.59 4.60 -34.15
CA ARG A 51 -0.70 3.87 -32.86
C ARG A 51 -0.93 4.84 -31.70
N ARG A 52 -0.15 5.91 -31.61
CA ARG A 52 -0.29 6.95 -30.58
C ARG A 52 -1.68 7.59 -30.63
N SER A 53 -2.16 7.93 -31.82
CA SER A 53 -3.49 8.51 -32.03
C SER A 53 -4.59 7.56 -31.57
N LEU A 54 -4.48 6.27 -31.90
CA LEU A 54 -5.42 5.24 -31.47
C LEU A 54 -5.38 5.01 -29.95
N GLU A 55 -4.20 4.98 -29.33
CA GLU A 55 -4.05 4.89 -27.86
C GLU A 55 -4.66 6.10 -27.17
N ARG A 56 -4.49 7.29 -27.76
CA ARG A 56 -5.11 8.52 -27.29
C ARG A 56 -6.63 8.46 -27.39
N ALA A 57 -7.18 8.11 -28.56
CA ALA A 57 -8.61 8.00 -28.77
C ALA A 57 -9.27 6.98 -27.82
N ARG A 58 -8.62 5.82 -27.60
CA ARG A 58 -9.08 4.83 -26.59
C ARG A 58 -9.14 5.42 -25.19
N THR A 59 -8.12 6.18 -24.80
CA THR A 59 -8.06 6.84 -23.49
C THR A 59 -9.13 7.92 -23.38
N GLU A 60 -9.32 8.73 -24.42
CA GLU A 60 -10.36 9.76 -24.48
C GLU A 60 -11.77 9.15 -24.34
N ASP A 61 -12.08 8.08 -25.07
CA ASP A 61 -13.38 7.40 -24.99
C ASP A 61 -13.61 6.75 -23.64
N TYR A 62 -12.56 6.13 -23.07
CA TYR A 62 -12.60 5.58 -21.73
C TYR A 62 -12.92 6.67 -20.68
N LEU A 63 -12.23 7.82 -20.75
CA LEU A 63 -12.44 8.93 -19.84
C LEU A 63 -13.83 9.57 -20.03
N LYS A 64 -14.28 9.78 -21.27
CA LYS A 64 -15.65 10.27 -21.57
C LYS A 64 -16.72 9.39 -20.94
N ARG A 65 -16.54 8.06 -20.95
CA ARG A 65 -17.45 7.14 -20.25
C ARG A 65 -17.36 7.29 -18.73
N LYS A 66 -16.15 7.34 -18.16
CA LYS A 66 -15.94 7.47 -16.71
C LYS A 66 -16.44 8.79 -16.12
N ILE A 67 -16.33 9.88 -16.87
CA ILE A 67 -16.86 11.20 -16.47
C ILE A 67 -18.39 11.18 -16.42
N ARG A 68 -19.05 10.56 -17.39
CA ARG A 68 -20.52 10.41 -17.39
C ARG A 68 -21.03 9.57 -16.23
N SER A 69 -20.30 8.51 -15.87
CA SER A 69 -20.64 7.62 -14.77
C SER A 69 -19.94 8.01 -13.45
N ARG A 70 -19.61 9.29 -13.25
CA ARG A 70 -18.89 9.74 -12.06
C ARG A 70 -19.84 9.74 -10.85
N PRO A 71 -19.56 8.99 -9.77
CA PRO A 71 -20.38 9.01 -8.57
C PRO A 71 -20.35 10.37 -7.87
N GLU A 72 -21.46 10.71 -7.22
CA GLU A 72 -21.56 11.89 -6.37
C GLU A 72 -20.81 11.70 -5.05
N ARG A 73 -20.44 12.80 -4.39
CA ARG A 73 -19.72 12.75 -3.11
C ARG A 73 -20.51 12.00 -2.03
N SER A 74 -21.83 12.20 -1.98
CA SER A 74 -22.72 11.55 -1.02
C SER A 74 -22.74 10.03 -1.19
N GLU A 75 -22.65 9.53 -2.42
CA GLU A 75 -22.56 8.09 -2.70
C GLU A 75 -21.25 7.50 -2.20
N LEU A 76 -20.12 8.18 -2.42
CA LEU A 76 -18.82 7.75 -1.90
C LEU A 76 -18.79 7.73 -0.36
N ILE A 77 -19.47 8.67 0.27
CA ILE A 77 -19.67 8.73 1.73
C ILE A 77 -20.49 7.53 2.21
N ARG A 78 -21.64 7.25 1.57
CA ARG A 78 -22.52 6.13 1.91
C ARG A 78 -21.80 4.78 1.79
N MET A 79 -20.87 4.67 0.85
CA MET A 79 -20.03 3.48 0.66
C MET A 79 -18.81 3.43 1.59
N HIS A 80 -18.64 4.39 2.50
CA HIS A 80 -17.46 4.54 3.38
C HIS A 80 -16.12 4.61 2.63
N ILE A 81 -16.12 5.18 1.42
CA ILE A 81 -14.89 5.52 0.69
C ILE A 81 -14.36 6.89 1.14
N LEU A 82 -15.27 7.85 1.33
CA LEU A 82 -14.97 9.18 1.87
C LEU A 82 -15.59 9.34 3.26
N GLU A 83 -14.96 10.17 4.10
CA GLU A 83 -15.46 10.50 5.42
C GLU A 83 -16.56 11.58 5.36
N GLU A 84 -17.54 11.46 6.25
CA GLU A 84 -18.61 12.45 6.49
C GLU A 84 -18.06 13.68 7.22
N THR A 85 -17.24 14.47 6.54
CA THR A 85 -16.68 15.70 7.11
C THR A 85 -16.79 16.87 6.13
N LEU A 86 -16.93 18.08 6.67
CA LEU A 86 -16.80 19.35 5.94
C LEU A 86 -15.41 19.97 6.10
N ALA A 87 -14.52 19.28 6.82
CA ALA A 87 -13.16 19.74 7.07
C ALA A 87 -12.31 19.67 5.79
N GLU A 88 -11.33 20.57 5.72
CA GLU A 88 -10.36 20.64 4.65
C GLU A 88 -9.59 19.31 4.50
N PRO A 89 -9.29 18.84 3.27
CA PRO A 89 -8.70 17.52 3.03
C PRO A 89 -7.46 17.20 3.87
N SER A 90 -6.60 18.19 4.17
CA SER A 90 -5.40 17.97 4.97
C SER A 90 -5.68 17.57 6.43
N LEU A 91 -6.84 17.96 6.98
CA LEU A 91 -7.20 17.74 8.38
C LEU A 91 -8.02 16.46 8.60
N GLN A 92 -8.64 15.90 7.56
CA GLN A 92 -9.59 14.78 7.67
C GLN A 92 -8.97 13.56 8.36
N ALA A 93 -7.72 13.22 8.00
CA ALA A 93 -7.01 12.10 8.62
C ALA A 93 -6.81 12.27 10.13
N LYS A 94 -6.38 13.46 10.56
CA LYS A 94 -6.17 13.78 11.99
C LYS A 94 -7.50 13.83 12.74
N GLN A 95 -8.55 14.39 12.12
CA GLN A 95 -9.89 14.42 12.70
C GLN A 95 -10.45 13.01 12.90
N LEU A 96 -10.28 12.11 11.93
CA LEU A 96 -10.70 10.71 12.05
C LEU A 96 -9.96 10.00 13.18
N GLN A 97 -8.65 10.21 13.29
CA GLN A 97 -7.85 9.65 14.38
C GLN A 97 -8.34 10.15 15.74
N LEU A 98 -8.61 11.44 15.88
CA LEU A 98 -9.15 12.03 17.10
C LEU A 98 -10.54 11.48 17.43
N LYS A 99 -11.41 11.33 16.43
CA LYS A 99 -12.75 10.74 16.58
C LYS A 99 -12.64 9.31 17.10
N ARG A 100 -11.74 8.50 16.54
CA ARG A 100 -11.49 7.12 16.99
C ARG A 100 -10.96 7.06 18.42
N ALA A 101 -9.99 7.89 18.77
CA ALA A 101 -9.42 7.95 20.12
C ALA A 101 -10.51 8.29 21.15
N ARG A 102 -11.27 9.37 20.92
CA ARG A 102 -12.38 9.78 21.81
C ARG A 102 -13.44 8.68 21.98
N LEU A 103 -13.76 7.96 20.90
CA LEU A 103 -14.70 6.85 20.98
C LEU A 103 -14.13 5.69 21.80
N ALA A 104 -12.86 5.35 21.63
CA ALA A 104 -12.19 4.31 22.41
C ALA A 104 -12.19 4.65 23.91
N ASP A 105 -11.81 5.89 24.26
CA ASP A 105 -11.80 6.35 25.65
C ASP A 105 -13.20 6.29 26.27
N ASN A 106 -14.22 6.78 25.55
CA ASN A 106 -15.60 6.74 26.04
C ASN A 106 -16.13 5.31 26.21
N LEU A 107 -15.75 4.40 25.32
CA LEU A 107 -16.12 2.99 25.44
C LEU A 107 -15.39 2.33 26.62
N ASN A 108 -14.13 2.67 26.86
CA ASN A 108 -13.37 2.15 28.00
C ASN A 108 -14.05 2.53 29.32
N ASP A 109 -14.47 3.79 29.48
CA ASP A 109 -15.19 4.25 30.68
C ASP A 109 -16.50 3.46 30.89
N LYS A 110 -17.28 3.27 29.81
CA LYS A 110 -18.54 2.51 29.85
C LYS A 110 -18.34 1.03 30.16
N ILE A 111 -17.27 0.43 29.65
CA ILE A 111 -16.93 -0.97 29.90
C ILE A 111 -16.43 -1.13 31.34
N ALA A 112 -15.68 -0.17 31.87
CA ALA A 112 -15.22 -0.19 33.27
C ALA A 112 -16.41 -0.18 34.26
N GLN A 113 -17.48 0.52 33.92
CA GLN A 113 -18.71 0.58 34.72
C GLN A 113 -19.75 -0.48 34.33
N ARG A 114 -19.33 -1.57 33.66
CA ARG A 114 -20.26 -2.60 33.21
C ARG A 114 -20.93 -3.30 34.41
N PRO A 115 -22.28 -3.26 34.53
CA PRO A 115 -22.99 -3.88 35.63
C PRO A 115 -22.71 -5.39 35.72
N GLY A 116 -22.53 -5.87 36.95
CA GLY A 116 -22.38 -7.29 37.21
C GLY A 116 -23.65 -8.10 36.90
N PRO A 117 -23.56 -9.44 36.77
CA PRO A 117 -24.72 -10.29 36.53
C PRO A 117 -25.78 -10.21 37.64
N MET A 118 -25.38 -9.99 38.90
CA MET A 118 -26.31 -9.81 40.02
C MET A 118 -27.15 -8.54 39.89
N GLU A 119 -26.54 -7.43 39.46
CA GLU A 119 -27.24 -6.17 39.24
C GLU A 119 -28.31 -6.30 38.15
N LEU A 120 -28.05 -7.10 37.11
CA LEU A 120 -28.99 -7.34 36.02
C LEU A 120 -30.20 -8.22 36.45
N ILE A 121 -29.99 -9.14 37.39
CA ILE A 121 -31.07 -9.94 37.99
C ILE A 121 -31.95 -9.07 38.89
N HIS A 122 -31.35 -8.24 39.74
CA HIS A 122 -32.11 -7.29 40.57
C HIS A 122 -32.94 -6.32 39.74
N LYS A 123 -32.47 -5.96 38.54
CA LYS A 123 -33.20 -5.14 37.57
C LYS A 123 -34.24 -5.91 36.75
N ASN A 124 -34.49 -7.19 37.05
CA ASN A 124 -35.43 -8.08 36.34
C ASN A 124 -35.18 -8.20 34.83
N ILE A 125 -33.94 -7.97 34.38
CA ILE A 125 -33.55 -8.13 32.97
C ILE A 125 -33.15 -9.59 32.70
N LEU A 126 -32.48 -10.22 33.68
CA LEU A 126 -32.09 -11.62 33.63
C LEU A 126 -32.89 -12.46 34.63
N PRO A 127 -33.35 -13.67 34.26
CA PRO A 127 -34.06 -14.56 35.19
C PRO A 127 -33.10 -15.19 36.21
N VAL A 128 -33.58 -15.42 37.44
CA VAL A 128 -32.78 -15.92 38.58
C VAL A 128 -32.06 -17.26 38.28
N HIS A 129 -32.62 -18.12 37.44
CA HIS A 129 -32.01 -19.42 37.10
C HIS A 129 -30.81 -19.32 36.13
N SER A 130 -30.53 -18.14 35.55
CA SER A 130 -29.46 -17.96 34.55
C SER A 130 -28.06 -17.74 35.16
N SER A 131 -27.97 -17.24 36.39
CA SER A 131 -26.71 -17.00 37.10
C SER A 131 -26.01 -18.27 37.56
N ILE A 132 -26.76 -19.29 37.99
CA ILE A 132 -26.22 -20.53 38.60
C ILE A 132 -25.39 -21.34 37.59
N ARG A 133 -25.74 -21.33 36.29
CA ARG A 133 -24.95 -22.05 35.27
C ARG A 133 -23.65 -21.35 34.90
N GLN A 134 -23.57 -20.03 34.93
CA GLN A 134 -22.40 -19.28 34.43
C GLN A 134 -21.18 -19.35 35.36
N TYR A 135 -21.37 -19.51 36.67
CA TYR A 135 -20.26 -19.69 37.62
C TYR A 135 -19.51 -21.02 37.44
N LYS A 136 -20.13 -22.03 36.81
CA LYS A 136 -19.48 -23.31 36.51
C LYS A 136 -18.47 -23.22 35.35
N TYR A 137 -18.64 -22.26 34.45
CA TYR A 137 -17.81 -22.13 33.23
C TYR A 137 -16.84 -20.94 33.25
N ARG A 138 -16.94 -20.02 34.22
CA ARG A 138 -16.07 -18.83 34.30
C ARG A 138 -14.77 -19.03 35.09
N VAL A 139 -14.68 -20.05 35.95
CA VAL A 139 -13.44 -20.38 36.69
C VAL A 139 -12.37 -21.03 35.78
N LEU A 140 -12.73 -21.44 34.56
CA LEU A 140 -11.80 -22.03 33.58
C LEU A 140 -11.04 -20.99 32.73
N CYS A 141 -11.24 -19.69 32.93
CA CYS A 141 -10.56 -18.65 32.17
C CYS A 141 -10.03 -17.52 33.05
N CYS A 142 -9.23 -17.85 34.07
CA CYS A 142 -8.31 -16.90 34.71
C CYS A 142 -7.11 -17.54 35.45
N SER A 143 -6.95 -18.87 35.41
CA SER A 143 -5.81 -19.56 36.02
C SER A 143 -5.12 -20.39 34.94
N ASP A 144 -4.17 -19.80 34.22
CA ASP A 144 -2.92 -20.48 33.79
C ASP A 144 -2.03 -19.53 32.98
N ILE A 145 -1.59 -18.45 33.63
CA ILE A 145 -0.40 -17.70 33.20
C ILE A 145 0.83 -18.63 33.14
N ARG A 146 0.81 -19.78 33.84
CA ARG A 146 1.85 -20.81 33.74
C ARG A 146 1.87 -21.53 32.38
N SER A 147 0.74 -21.78 31.72
CA SER A 147 0.77 -22.43 30.39
C SER A 147 1.32 -21.50 29.31
N ILE A 148 1.00 -20.20 29.35
CA ILE A 148 1.48 -19.22 28.36
C ILE A 148 3.01 -19.05 28.42
N ILE A 149 3.60 -19.10 29.62
CA ILE A 149 5.06 -18.99 29.79
C ILE A 149 5.76 -20.28 29.35
N ILE A 150 5.17 -21.46 29.62
CA ILE A 150 5.75 -22.74 29.20
C ILE A 150 5.74 -22.84 27.68
N ASP A 151 4.66 -22.45 27.00
CA ASP A 151 4.60 -22.45 25.54
C ASP A 151 5.63 -21.49 24.93
N PHE A 152 5.79 -20.28 25.49
CA PHE A 152 6.78 -19.32 24.98
C PHE A 152 8.24 -19.76 25.21
N VAL A 153 8.52 -20.44 26.33
CA VAL A 153 9.86 -20.94 26.64
C VAL A 153 10.21 -22.18 25.79
N TYR A 154 9.25 -23.08 25.54
CA TYR A 154 9.45 -24.24 24.66
C TYR A 154 9.61 -23.83 23.20
N GLU A 155 8.84 -22.85 22.71
CA GLU A 155 8.96 -22.36 21.33
C GLU A 155 10.35 -21.74 21.10
N VAL A 156 10.80 -20.87 22.01
CA VAL A 156 12.11 -20.21 21.90
C VAL A 156 13.26 -21.22 22.06
N PHE A 157 13.14 -22.17 22.99
CA PHE A 157 14.15 -23.22 23.22
C PHE A 157 14.23 -24.21 22.05
N MET A 158 13.10 -24.66 21.49
CA MET A 158 13.10 -25.56 20.34
C MET A 158 13.61 -24.87 19.07
N VAL A 159 13.26 -23.61 18.82
CA VAL A 159 13.78 -22.86 17.66
C VAL A 159 15.30 -22.68 17.75
N THR A 160 15.85 -22.40 18.94
CA THR A 160 17.30 -22.29 19.11
C THR A 160 18.00 -23.65 19.01
N VAL A 161 17.46 -24.70 19.65
CA VAL A 161 18.07 -26.04 19.63
C VAL A 161 18.03 -26.65 18.22
N VAL A 162 16.93 -26.52 17.49
CA VAL A 162 16.83 -27.00 16.09
C VAL A 162 17.77 -26.23 15.16
N SER A 163 17.94 -24.93 15.37
CA SER A 163 18.88 -24.13 14.57
C SER A 163 20.35 -24.49 14.87
N ILE A 164 20.69 -24.85 16.11
CA ILE A 164 22.02 -25.29 16.50
C ILE A 164 22.31 -26.70 15.96
N ILE A 165 21.35 -27.63 16.04
CA ILE A 165 21.51 -29.01 15.53
C ILE A 165 21.59 -29.05 14.00
N SER A 166 20.95 -28.12 13.29
CA SER A 166 21.02 -28.04 11.81
C SER A 166 22.30 -27.37 11.28
N SER A 167 23.14 -26.83 12.17
CA SER A 167 24.39 -26.14 11.83
C SER A 167 25.66 -26.92 12.24
N LEU A 168 25.50 -28.16 12.70
CA LEU A 168 26.54 -29.17 12.95
C LEU A 168 26.45 -30.27 11.87
#